data_AF-A0A2M9K380-F1
#
_entry.id   AF-A0A2M9K380-F1
#
_cell.length_a   1.000
_cell.length_b   1.000
_cell.length_c   1.000
_cell.angle_alpha   90.00
_cell.angle_beta   90.00
_cell.angle_gamma   90.00
#
_symmetry.space_group_name_H-M   'P 1'
#
loop_
_entity.id
_entity.type
_entity.pdbx_description
1 polymer ?
#
loop_
_entity_poly.entity_id
_entity_poly.type
_entity_poly.pdbx_seq_one_letter_code
_entity_poly.pdbx_strand_id
1 'polypeptide(L)'
;MAMARPSRQVRDLCSCWLKGATCLGRGLTGEGPVRRKVMPLCCVGGHNNSLLWAGIGVRQWPIPEGPVPGRPAPERPAQRRGAGMGEKESGGDAGEVQRERILRSAALVMAERGFDAARMRDVARGAGVSIGLLQHYFDTRDLLFREAFEWSIGELIARWRKGASAEPDPWRRFELLVRELADDPDLQRRCATWTEFCASAARRPELRDGVRRAHEDWRELVLGIAESGVAAGTFVPVVSIDVAVRSVLAAVDGCDMAVASGSGMGAEGYAAVILATARSVLGVRD
;
A
#
# COMPACT_ATOMS: atom_id res chain seq x y z
N MET A 1 -8.86 47.48 -17.88
CA MET A 1 -9.34 46.58 -16.81
C MET A 1 -8.19 46.32 -15.85
N ALA A 2 -8.26 46.95 -14.67
CA ALA A 2 -7.20 46.93 -13.67
C ALA A 2 -7.35 45.70 -12.75
N MET A 3 -6.23 45.03 -12.47
CA MET A 3 -6.14 43.91 -11.53
C MET A 3 -6.51 44.36 -10.11
N ALA A 4 -7.42 43.64 -9.46
CA ALA A 4 -7.86 43.91 -8.10
C ALA A 4 -6.71 43.64 -7.10
N ARG A 5 -6.38 44.63 -6.27
CA ARG A 5 -5.40 44.50 -5.19
C ARG A 5 -5.98 43.67 -4.04
N PRO A 6 -5.24 42.72 -3.44
CA PRO A 6 -5.73 41.98 -2.28
C PRO A 6 -5.84 42.87 -1.03
N SER A 7 -6.87 42.60 -0.24
CA SER A 7 -7.26 43.34 0.97
C SER A 7 -6.18 43.33 2.05
N ARG A 8 -6.16 44.38 2.88
CA ARG A 8 -5.19 44.61 3.98
C ARG A 8 -5.02 43.42 4.94
N GLN A 9 -6.01 42.54 5.03
CA GLN A 9 -6.06 41.41 5.96
C GLN A 9 -5.11 40.26 5.59
N VAL A 10 -4.67 40.16 4.33
CA VAL A 10 -3.75 39.12 3.85
C VAL A 10 -2.28 39.49 4.10
N ARG A 11 -1.96 40.77 4.30
CA ARG A 11 -0.59 41.25 4.51
C ARG A 11 -0.05 40.96 5.92
N ASP A 12 -0.91 40.98 6.93
CA ASP A 12 -0.47 40.83 8.33
C ASP A 12 -0.22 39.37 8.75
N LEU A 13 -0.78 38.40 8.01
CA LEU A 13 -0.54 36.97 8.24
C LEU A 13 0.85 36.52 7.74
N CYS A 14 1.43 37.21 6.76
CA CYS A 14 2.78 36.93 6.27
C CYS A 14 3.90 37.47 7.19
N SER A 15 3.63 38.49 8.02
CA SER A 15 4.68 39.10 8.85
C SER A 15 4.97 38.38 10.17
N CYS A 16 4.02 37.61 10.71
CA CYS A 16 4.24 36.86 11.96
C CYS A 16 5.10 35.60 11.76
N TRP A 17 5.12 35.04 10.56
CA TRP A 17 5.89 33.82 10.25
C TRP A 17 7.40 34.08 10.16
N LEU A 18 7.81 35.31 9.79
CA LEU A 18 9.21 35.69 9.61
C LEU A 18 9.95 36.15 10.89
N LYS A 19 9.27 36.26 12.05
CA LYS A 19 9.87 36.83 13.27
C LYS A 19 9.71 35.99 14.55
N GLY A 20 9.37 34.70 14.46
CA GLY A 20 9.54 33.75 15.57
C GLY A 20 9.02 34.21 16.94
N ALA A 21 7.83 34.80 17.00
CA ALA A 21 7.23 35.28 18.24
C ALA A 21 5.94 34.52 18.57
N THR A 22 5.92 33.91 19.75
CA THR A 22 4.78 33.18 20.33
C THR A 22 3.67 34.15 20.71
N CYS A 23 2.48 34.02 20.10
CA CYS A 23 1.29 34.79 20.52
C CYS A 23 0.72 34.23 21.83
N LEU A 24 1.06 34.88 22.95
CA LEU A 24 0.33 34.75 24.22
C LEU A 24 -1.05 35.41 24.06
N GLY A 25 -2.10 34.63 24.30
CA GLY A 25 -3.48 35.07 24.19
C GLY A 25 -3.85 36.16 25.20
N ARG A 26 -4.62 37.15 24.75
CA ARG A 26 -5.50 37.95 25.60
C ARG A 26 -6.93 37.79 25.09
N GLY A 27 -7.82 37.45 26.01
CA GLY A 27 -9.20 37.09 25.75
C GLY A 27 -10.06 38.24 25.26
N LEU A 28 -11.11 37.87 24.53
CA LEU A 28 -12.29 38.69 24.31
C LEU A 28 -13.50 37.84 24.73
N THR A 29 -14.11 38.23 25.83
CA THR A 29 -15.43 37.82 26.29
C THR A 29 -16.48 38.40 25.35
N GLY A 30 -17.38 37.57 24.82
CA GLY A 30 -18.51 37.99 24.00
C GLY A 30 -19.47 36.83 23.76
N GLU A 31 -20.67 36.98 24.30
CA GLU A 31 -21.79 36.03 24.30
C GLU A 31 -22.41 35.84 22.89
N GLY A 32 -22.86 34.63 22.54
CA GLY A 32 -23.74 34.36 21.38
C GLY A 32 -23.41 33.08 20.58
N PRO A 33 -24.41 32.31 20.08
CA PRO A 33 -24.29 30.86 19.99
C PRO A 33 -23.78 30.30 18.64
N VAL A 34 -22.97 29.24 18.77
CA VAL A 34 -22.67 28.16 17.81
C VAL A 34 -22.16 28.58 16.41
N ARG A 35 -20.83 28.72 16.29
CA ARG A 35 -20.10 28.42 15.05
C ARG A 35 -19.25 27.17 15.26
N ARG A 36 -19.56 26.07 14.57
CA ARG A 36 -18.68 24.90 14.44
C ARG A 36 -17.37 25.37 13.80
N LYS A 37 -16.31 25.44 14.60
CA LYS A 37 -14.95 25.73 14.14
C LYS A 37 -14.48 24.57 13.26
N VAL A 38 -14.24 24.88 12.00
CA VAL A 38 -13.34 24.12 11.12
C VAL A 38 -11.96 24.21 11.76
N MET A 39 -11.39 23.07 12.14
CA MET A 39 -10.04 22.99 12.69
C MET A 39 -9.10 22.53 11.57
N PRO A 40 -8.10 23.34 11.17
CA PRO A 40 -7.12 22.94 10.19
C PRO A 40 -6.09 22.04 10.87
N LEU A 41 -6.01 20.76 10.48
CA LEU A 41 -4.90 19.89 10.87
C LEU A 41 -3.70 20.17 9.98
N CYS A 42 -2.77 20.99 10.48
CA CYS A 42 -1.40 21.06 9.99
C CYS A 42 -0.45 20.69 11.14
N CYS A 43 0.36 19.66 10.89
CA CYS A 43 1.70 19.42 11.44
C CYS A 43 1.87 19.39 12.97
N VAL A 44 2.03 18.18 13.52
CA VAL A 44 2.87 17.99 14.73
C VAL A 44 4.08 17.14 14.33
N GLY A 45 5.16 17.84 13.99
CA GLY A 45 6.52 17.31 14.06
C GLY A 45 6.92 17.11 15.52
N GLY A 46 7.63 16.02 15.77
CA GLY A 46 7.81 15.48 17.11
C GLY A 46 8.64 16.33 18.07
N HIS A 47 8.19 16.37 19.32
CA HIS A 47 9.04 16.40 20.50
C HIS A 47 8.45 15.45 21.55
N ASN A 48 9.36 14.71 22.17
CA ASN A 48 9.16 13.72 23.22
C ASN A 48 8.28 14.30 24.36
N ASN A 49 7.08 13.78 24.58
CA ASN A 49 6.33 14.08 25.81
C ASN A 49 5.40 12.94 26.21
N SER A 50 5.83 12.18 27.21
CA SER A 50 5.17 11.04 27.85
C SER A 50 3.96 11.43 28.71
N LEU A 51 3.28 12.55 28.45
CA LEU A 51 2.27 13.12 29.36
C LEU A 51 0.92 13.45 28.70
N LEU A 52 0.60 12.84 27.55
CA LEU A 52 -0.72 12.98 26.90
C LEU A 52 -1.54 11.68 26.81
N TRP A 53 -1.22 10.68 27.62
CA TRP A 53 -1.96 9.41 27.70
C TRP A 53 -2.92 9.29 28.90
N ALA A 54 -3.18 10.37 29.63
CA ALA A 54 -3.99 10.33 30.86
C ALA A 54 -5.51 10.50 30.65
N GLY A 55 -6.01 10.59 29.40
CA GLY A 55 -7.41 10.98 29.13
C GLY A 55 -8.28 9.96 28.40
N ILE A 56 -7.75 8.85 27.92
CA ILE A 56 -8.53 7.81 27.22
C ILE A 56 -8.55 6.59 28.12
N GLY A 57 -9.71 6.30 28.71
CA GLY A 57 -9.95 5.14 29.57
C GLY A 57 -9.85 3.82 28.82
N VAL A 58 -8.63 3.44 28.43
CA VAL A 58 -8.29 2.08 28.02
C VAL A 58 -8.25 1.27 29.31
N ARG A 59 -9.29 0.48 29.56
CA ARG A 59 -9.24 -0.56 30.59
C ARG A 59 -8.03 -1.45 30.28
N GLN A 60 -7.05 -1.45 31.18
CA GLN A 60 -5.94 -2.40 31.16
C GLN A 60 -6.53 -3.81 31.11
N TRP A 61 -6.14 -4.58 30.09
CA TRP A 61 -6.38 -6.01 30.05
C TRP A 61 -5.44 -6.66 31.06
N PRO A 62 -5.92 -7.33 32.13
CA PRO A 62 -5.02 -7.94 33.10
C PRO A 62 -4.26 -9.10 32.45
N ILE A 63 -2.93 -8.98 32.41
CA ILE A 63 -2.02 -10.09 32.10
C ILE A 63 -2.01 -10.98 33.35
N PRO A 64 -2.41 -12.26 33.29
CA PRO A 64 -2.26 -13.14 34.43
C PRO A 64 -0.77 -13.43 34.65
N GLU A 65 -0.20 -12.90 35.73
CA GLU A 65 1.12 -13.32 36.20
C GLU A 65 1.00 -14.64 36.94
N GLY A 66 1.34 -15.72 36.24
CA GLY A 66 1.45 -17.06 36.80
C GLY A 66 2.17 -18.00 35.82
N PRO A 67 2.94 -18.99 36.32
CA PRO A 67 3.65 -19.92 35.44
C PRO A 67 2.66 -20.72 34.58
N VAL A 68 2.86 -20.67 33.26
CA VAL A 68 2.08 -21.44 32.29
C VAL A 68 2.41 -22.93 32.49
N PRO A 69 1.43 -23.83 32.74
CA PRO A 69 1.70 -25.25 32.84
C PRO A 69 2.26 -25.78 31.51
N GLY A 70 3.44 -26.39 31.55
CA GLY A 70 4.10 -26.95 30.39
C GLY A 70 3.28 -28.10 29.78
N ARG A 71 3.05 -28.05 28.47
CA ARG A 71 2.54 -29.23 27.73
C ARG A 71 3.59 -30.35 27.80
N PRO A 72 3.20 -31.61 28.06
CA PRO A 72 4.12 -32.72 27.93
C PRO A 72 4.60 -32.86 26.47
N ALA A 73 5.88 -33.18 26.32
CA ALA A 73 6.54 -33.36 25.03
C ALA A 73 5.92 -34.56 24.27
N PRO A 74 5.74 -34.50 22.94
CA PRO A 74 5.32 -35.65 22.18
C PRO A 74 6.43 -36.71 22.15
N GLU A 75 6.05 -37.95 22.43
CA GLU A 75 6.90 -39.14 22.35
C GLU A 75 7.34 -39.40 20.90
N ARG A 76 8.62 -39.77 20.73
CA ARG A 76 9.22 -40.06 19.41
C ARG A 76 8.83 -41.46 18.95
N PRO A 77 8.31 -41.66 17.73
CA PRO A 77 8.17 -43.00 17.19
C PRO A 77 9.53 -43.57 16.77
N ALA A 78 9.67 -44.88 16.99
CA ALA A 78 10.87 -45.67 16.77
C ALA A 78 11.37 -45.66 15.31
N GLN A 79 12.69 -45.63 15.20
CA GLN A 79 13.49 -45.65 13.98
C GLN A 79 13.33 -47.00 13.26
N ARG A 80 12.66 -47.04 12.10
CA ARG A 80 12.76 -48.17 11.16
C ARG A 80 13.87 -47.88 10.16
N ARG A 81 14.93 -48.69 10.22
CA ARG A 81 15.94 -48.81 9.17
C ARG A 81 15.36 -49.59 8.00
N GLY A 82 15.47 -49.06 6.79
CA GLY A 82 15.16 -49.73 5.53
C GLY A 82 15.79 -48.95 4.39
N ALA A 83 16.63 -49.62 3.61
CA ALA A 83 17.55 -49.07 2.64
C ALA A 83 16.89 -48.75 1.28
N GLY A 84 17.44 -47.74 0.60
CA GLY A 84 17.62 -47.65 -0.86
C GLY A 84 16.37 -47.69 -1.75
N MET A 85 16.11 -46.58 -2.44
CA MET A 85 16.21 -46.49 -3.91
C MET A 85 15.97 -45.04 -4.32
N GLY A 86 16.84 -44.54 -5.18
CA GLY A 86 16.77 -43.18 -5.68
C GLY A 86 15.65 -43.02 -6.69
N GLU A 87 14.95 -41.90 -6.60
CA GLU A 87 14.20 -41.28 -7.70
C GLU A 87 14.49 -39.78 -7.62
N LYS A 88 15.57 -39.37 -8.27
CA LYS A 88 15.77 -37.98 -8.70
C LYS A 88 14.94 -37.82 -9.96
N GLU A 89 13.66 -37.48 -9.84
CA GLU A 89 12.84 -36.97 -10.96
C GLU A 89 11.47 -36.53 -10.43
N SER A 90 11.36 -35.24 -10.06
CA SER A 90 10.12 -34.44 -9.84
C SER A 90 10.35 -33.17 -8.98
N GLY A 91 11.55 -32.99 -8.40
CA GLY A 91 11.80 -31.94 -7.39
C GLY A 91 11.78 -30.47 -7.84
N GLY A 92 11.59 -30.18 -9.13
CA GLY A 92 11.47 -28.80 -9.64
C GLY A 92 10.11 -28.19 -9.31
N ASP A 93 9.03 -28.87 -9.71
CA ASP A 93 7.64 -28.41 -9.55
C ASP A 93 7.23 -28.32 -8.06
N ALA A 94 7.57 -29.34 -7.26
CA ALA A 94 7.34 -29.32 -5.82
C ALA A 94 8.13 -28.22 -5.10
N GLY A 95 9.34 -27.91 -5.60
CA GLY A 95 10.20 -26.86 -5.05
C GLY A 95 9.69 -25.45 -5.35
N GLU A 96 9.16 -25.22 -6.56
CA GLU A 96 8.56 -23.96 -7.00
C GLU A 96 7.25 -23.69 -6.26
N VAL A 97 6.34 -24.68 -6.19
CA VAL A 97 5.10 -24.58 -5.41
C VAL A 97 5.38 -24.26 -3.93
N GLN A 98 6.43 -24.85 -3.37
CA GLN A 98 6.82 -24.59 -1.99
C GLN A 98 7.37 -23.17 -1.79
N ARG A 99 8.14 -22.68 -2.75
CA ARG A 99 8.68 -21.31 -2.75
C ARG A 99 7.57 -20.27 -2.84
N GLU A 100 6.60 -20.46 -3.72
CA GLU A 100 5.44 -19.58 -3.86
C GLU A 100 4.60 -19.52 -2.57
N ARG A 101 4.40 -20.65 -1.89
CA ARG A 101 3.72 -20.68 -0.58
C ARG A 101 4.44 -19.83 0.46
N ILE A 102 5.77 -19.85 0.46
CA ILE A 102 6.58 -19.02 1.38
C ILE A 102 6.41 -17.54 1.03
N LEU A 103 6.52 -17.16 -0.25
CA LEU A 103 6.35 -15.77 -0.72
C LEU A 103 4.95 -15.23 -0.41
N ARG A 104 3.91 -16.03 -0.67
CA ARG A 104 2.53 -15.69 -0.32
C ARG A 104 2.38 -15.45 1.18
N SER A 105 2.89 -16.35 2.00
CA SER A 105 2.83 -16.18 3.45
C SER A 105 3.63 -14.95 3.92
N ALA A 106 4.74 -14.63 3.27
CA ALA A 106 5.56 -13.47 3.61
C ALA A 106 4.82 -12.17 3.29
N ALA A 107 4.20 -12.07 2.10
CA ALA A 107 3.36 -10.94 1.72
C ALA A 107 2.21 -10.71 2.72
N LEU A 108 1.53 -11.78 3.14
CA LEU A 108 0.46 -11.71 4.13
C LEU A 108 0.94 -11.20 5.50
N VAL A 109 2.04 -11.75 6.00
CA VAL A 109 2.59 -11.34 7.32
C VAL A 109 3.03 -9.88 7.29
N MET A 110 3.60 -9.40 6.18
CA MET A 110 3.95 -7.99 6.04
C MET A 110 2.72 -7.08 5.98
N ALA A 111 1.70 -7.46 5.22
CA ALA A 111 0.46 -6.69 5.12
C ALA A 111 -0.22 -6.50 6.48
N GLU A 112 -0.14 -7.52 7.34
CA GLU A 112 -0.81 -7.52 8.65
C GLU A 112 0.01 -6.87 9.77
N ARG A 113 1.34 -6.96 9.72
CA ARG A 113 2.22 -6.55 10.84
C ARG A 113 3.14 -5.39 10.49
N GLY A 114 3.27 -5.04 9.22
CA GLY A 114 4.30 -4.13 8.73
C GLY A 114 5.68 -4.78 8.65
N PHE A 115 6.60 -4.14 7.92
CA PHE A 115 7.92 -4.69 7.63
C PHE A 115 8.75 -4.97 8.90
N ASP A 116 8.68 -4.06 9.88
CA ASP A 116 9.52 -4.13 11.08
C ASP A 116 9.08 -5.19 12.09
N ALA A 117 7.77 -5.45 12.21
CA ALA A 117 7.24 -6.47 13.11
C ALA A 117 7.10 -7.84 12.45
N ALA A 118 7.27 -7.93 11.12
CA ALA A 118 7.28 -9.20 10.40
C ALA A 118 8.51 -10.04 10.81
N ARG A 119 8.28 -11.34 11.04
CA ARG A 119 9.32 -12.29 11.48
C ARG A 119 9.28 -13.55 10.61
N MET A 120 10.47 -14.07 10.31
CA MET A 120 10.66 -15.33 9.56
C MET A 120 9.86 -16.50 10.14
N ARG A 121 9.72 -16.57 11.48
CA ARG A 121 8.94 -17.60 12.16
C ARG A 121 7.44 -17.54 11.86
N ASP A 122 6.89 -16.34 11.70
CA ASP A 122 5.47 -16.16 11.39
C ASP A 122 5.22 -16.53 9.93
N VAL A 123 6.16 -16.22 9.03
CA VAL A 123 6.13 -16.70 7.63
C VAL A 123 6.22 -18.22 7.55
N ALA A 124 7.19 -18.83 8.24
CA ALA A 124 7.35 -20.28 8.23
C ALA A 124 6.06 -20.98 8.71
N ARG A 125 5.44 -20.46 9.77
CA ARG A 125 4.16 -20.94 10.28
C ARG A 125 3.04 -20.78 9.24
N GLY A 126 2.88 -19.61 8.64
CA GLY A 126 1.83 -19.36 7.65
C GLY A 126 2.00 -20.17 6.37
N ALA A 127 3.25 -20.40 5.95
CA ALA A 127 3.57 -21.25 4.80
C ALA A 127 3.49 -22.75 5.11
N GLY A 128 3.41 -23.15 6.38
CA GLY A 128 3.40 -24.56 6.81
C GLY A 128 4.75 -25.26 6.60
N VAL A 129 5.86 -24.55 6.76
CA VAL A 129 7.23 -25.06 6.62
C VAL A 129 8.03 -24.91 7.90
N SER A 130 9.13 -25.68 8.02
CA SER A 130 10.09 -25.44 9.09
C SER A 130 10.87 -24.15 8.85
N ILE A 131 11.34 -23.51 9.93
CA ILE A 131 12.20 -22.33 9.82
C ILE A 131 13.50 -22.63 9.08
N GLY A 132 14.06 -23.83 9.26
CA GLY A 132 15.26 -24.27 8.57
C GLY A 132 15.04 -24.44 7.06
N LEU A 133 13.88 -24.94 6.64
CA LEU A 133 13.52 -24.99 5.22
C LEU A 133 13.37 -23.58 4.65
N LEU A 134 12.70 -22.68 5.36
CA LEU A 134 12.55 -21.30 4.91
C LEU A 134 13.91 -20.60 4.76
N GLN A 135 14.84 -20.81 5.70
CA GLN A 135 16.21 -20.29 5.63
C GLN A 135 17.05 -20.94 4.52
N HIS A 136 16.67 -22.12 4.04
CA HIS A 136 17.29 -22.73 2.87
C HIS A 136 16.86 -22.02 1.57
N TYR A 137 15.63 -21.53 1.49
CA TYR A 137 15.14 -20.77 0.33
C TYR A 137 15.57 -19.29 0.36
N PHE A 138 15.65 -18.68 1.55
CA PHE A 138 15.88 -17.25 1.71
C PHE A 138 16.93 -16.97 2.79
N ASP A 139 18.08 -16.49 2.35
CA ASP A 139 19.25 -16.22 3.21
C ASP A 139 18.95 -15.17 4.28
N THR A 140 18.18 -14.14 3.92
CA THR A 140 17.85 -13.04 4.82
C THR A 140 16.36 -12.74 4.81
N ARG A 141 15.89 -12.21 5.95
CA ARG A 141 14.53 -11.72 6.10
C ARG A 141 14.20 -10.64 5.09
N ASP A 142 15.12 -9.73 4.84
CA ASP A 142 14.89 -8.58 3.97
C ASP A 142 14.84 -9.02 2.49
N LEU A 143 15.66 -10.01 2.11
CA LEU A 143 15.57 -10.67 0.79
C LEU A 143 14.21 -11.35 0.60
N LEU A 144 13.77 -12.16 1.57
CA LEU A 144 12.46 -12.81 1.53
C LEU A 144 11.34 -11.79 1.29
N PHE A 145 11.36 -10.68 2.04
CA PHE A 145 10.30 -9.70 1.98
C PHE A 145 10.32 -8.86 0.70
N ARG A 146 11.52 -8.55 0.17
CA ARG A 146 11.65 -7.95 -1.16
C ARG A 146 11.07 -8.87 -2.24
N GLU A 147 11.44 -10.15 -2.23
CA GLU A 147 10.94 -11.08 -3.24
C GLU A 147 9.45 -11.37 -3.09
N ALA A 148 8.94 -11.43 -1.86
CA ALA A 148 7.51 -11.59 -1.61
C ALA A 148 6.71 -10.42 -2.15
N PHE A 149 7.27 -9.20 -2.09
CA PHE A 149 6.68 -8.03 -2.74
C PHE A 149 6.61 -8.19 -4.25
N GLU A 150 7.76 -8.45 -4.87
CA GLU A 150 7.89 -8.58 -6.32
C GLU A 150 6.96 -9.67 -6.85
N TRP A 151 6.89 -10.80 -6.16
CA TRP A 151 5.94 -11.87 -6.44
C TRP A 151 4.48 -11.40 -6.32
N SER A 152 4.12 -10.72 -5.23
CA SER A 152 2.73 -10.27 -5.00
C SER A 152 2.26 -9.25 -6.04
N ILE A 153 3.13 -8.32 -6.44
CA ILE A 153 2.82 -7.32 -7.47
C ILE A 153 2.83 -7.96 -8.86
N GLY A 154 3.78 -8.86 -9.14
CA GLY A 154 3.84 -9.58 -10.41
C GLY A 154 2.55 -10.36 -10.68
N GLU A 155 2.03 -11.06 -9.67
CA GLU A 155 0.74 -11.76 -9.75
C GLU A 155 -0.42 -10.81 -10.03
N LEU A 156 -0.46 -9.65 -9.35
CA LEU A 156 -1.48 -8.62 -9.57
C LEU A 156 -1.43 -8.08 -11.02
N ILE A 157 -0.26 -7.70 -11.48
CA ILE A 157 -0.06 -7.14 -12.83
C ILE A 157 -0.40 -8.18 -13.90
N ALA A 158 -0.04 -9.45 -13.69
CA ALA A 158 -0.40 -10.53 -14.60
C ALA A 158 -1.92 -10.73 -14.69
N ARG A 159 -2.64 -10.71 -13.55
CA ARG A 159 -4.11 -10.78 -13.51
C ARG A 159 -4.73 -9.60 -14.27
N TRP A 160 -4.27 -8.38 -13.98
CA TRP A 160 -4.77 -7.15 -14.60
C TRP A 160 -4.52 -7.11 -16.11
N ARG A 161 -3.32 -7.48 -16.56
CA ARG A 161 -2.98 -7.58 -17.98
C ARG A 161 -3.88 -8.59 -18.70
N LYS A 162 -4.20 -9.71 -18.05
CA LYS A 162 -5.10 -10.73 -18.60
C LYS A 162 -6.55 -10.26 -18.68
N GLY A 163 -7.06 -9.59 -17.65
CA GLY A 163 -8.44 -9.10 -17.61
C GLY A 163 -8.74 -8.04 -18.68
N ALA A 164 -7.75 -7.21 -19.00
CA ALA A 164 -7.91 -6.12 -19.97
C ALA A 164 -7.60 -6.51 -21.43
N SER A 165 -6.84 -7.59 -21.69
CA SER A 165 -6.24 -7.83 -23.02
C SER A 165 -7.23 -8.11 -24.16
N ALA A 166 -8.42 -8.61 -23.85
CA ALA A 166 -9.41 -9.02 -24.86
C ALA A 166 -10.33 -7.88 -25.34
N GLU A 167 -10.40 -6.76 -24.62
CA GLU A 167 -11.32 -5.67 -24.93
C GLU A 167 -10.72 -4.74 -26.00
N PRO A 168 -11.28 -4.63 -27.22
CA PRO A 168 -10.70 -3.81 -28.29
C PRO A 168 -10.80 -2.29 -28.05
N ASP A 169 -11.84 -1.81 -27.37
CA ASP A 169 -12.00 -0.37 -27.12
C ASP A 169 -11.05 0.11 -26.01
N PRO A 170 -10.15 1.08 -26.26
CA PRO A 170 -9.16 1.50 -25.28
C PRO A 170 -9.77 2.08 -24.00
N TRP A 171 -10.90 2.80 -24.09
CA TRP A 171 -11.55 3.34 -22.91
C TRP A 171 -12.19 2.24 -22.08
N ARG A 172 -12.94 1.33 -22.72
CA ARG A 172 -13.56 0.20 -22.06
C ARG A 172 -12.53 -0.73 -21.44
N ARG A 173 -11.39 -0.92 -22.10
CA ARG A 173 -10.24 -1.67 -21.58
C ARG A 173 -9.72 -1.03 -20.28
N PHE A 174 -9.57 0.29 -20.26
CA PHE A 174 -9.19 1.03 -19.06
C PHE A 174 -10.25 0.92 -17.95
N GLU A 175 -11.55 1.00 -18.30
CA GLU A 175 -12.63 0.80 -17.32
C GLU A 175 -12.60 -0.59 -16.68
N LEU A 176 -12.38 -1.65 -17.46
CA LEU A 176 -12.24 -3.01 -16.95
C LEU A 176 -11.04 -3.13 -16.02
N LEU A 177 -9.90 -2.55 -16.40
CA LEU A 177 -8.72 -2.49 -15.55
C LEU A 177 -9.06 -1.85 -14.20
N VAL A 178 -9.68 -0.66 -14.20
CA VAL A 178 -10.03 0.05 -12.95
C VAL A 178 -11.02 -0.75 -12.09
N ARG A 179 -11.99 -1.43 -12.71
CA ARG A 179 -12.90 -2.33 -11.98
C ARG A 179 -12.16 -3.49 -11.32
N GLU A 180 -11.23 -4.13 -12.02
CA GLU A 180 -10.40 -5.20 -11.44
C GLU A 180 -9.56 -4.72 -10.24
N LEU A 181 -9.14 -3.45 -10.20
CA LEU A 181 -8.51 -2.90 -8.98
C LEU A 181 -9.52 -2.65 -7.87
N ALA A 182 -10.66 -2.05 -8.20
CA ALA A 182 -11.65 -1.55 -7.25
C ALA A 182 -12.44 -2.69 -6.59
N ASP A 183 -12.78 -3.72 -7.37
CA ASP A 183 -13.60 -4.86 -6.96
C ASP A 183 -12.74 -6.04 -6.42
N ASP A 184 -11.43 -5.83 -6.19
CA ASP A 184 -10.57 -6.83 -5.57
C ASP A 184 -11.15 -7.21 -4.18
N PRO A 185 -11.47 -8.49 -3.92
CA PRO A 185 -12.03 -8.94 -2.64
C PRO A 185 -11.13 -8.62 -1.44
N ASP A 186 -9.83 -8.50 -1.66
CA ASP A 186 -8.80 -8.16 -0.68
C ASP A 186 -8.31 -6.71 -0.83
N LEU A 187 -9.13 -5.79 -1.39
CA LEU A 187 -8.78 -4.38 -1.64
C LEU A 187 -8.03 -3.73 -0.47
N GLN A 188 -8.56 -3.81 0.76
CA GLN A 188 -7.93 -3.24 1.95
C GLN A 188 -6.49 -3.76 2.14
N ARG A 189 -6.29 -5.07 1.99
CA ARG A 189 -5.01 -5.73 2.19
C ARG A 189 -4.03 -5.38 1.06
N ARG A 190 -4.50 -5.38 -0.19
CA ARG A 190 -3.70 -4.99 -1.36
C ARG A 190 -3.15 -3.57 -1.18
N CYS A 191 -4.04 -2.61 -0.89
CA CYS A 191 -3.68 -1.21 -0.70
C CYS A 191 -2.75 -1.00 0.51
N ALA A 192 -3.00 -1.69 1.63
CA ALA A 192 -2.13 -1.64 2.80
C ALA A 192 -0.72 -2.21 2.53
N THR A 193 -0.65 -3.32 1.79
CA THR A 193 0.63 -3.92 1.38
C THR A 193 1.43 -2.93 0.53
N TRP A 194 0.81 -2.40 -0.52
CA TRP A 194 1.45 -1.40 -1.40
C TRP A 194 1.95 -0.17 -0.63
N THR A 195 1.10 0.38 0.25
CA THR A 195 1.43 1.55 1.07
C THR A 195 2.59 1.27 2.02
N GLU A 196 2.59 0.13 2.71
CA GLU A 196 3.67 -0.26 3.63
C GLU A 196 5.00 -0.43 2.88
N PHE A 197 4.98 -0.99 1.67
CA PHE A 197 6.17 -1.14 0.85
C PHE A 197 6.76 0.19 0.40
N CYS A 198 5.93 1.09 -0.11
CA CYS A 198 6.36 2.43 -0.48
C CYS A 198 6.94 3.18 0.73
N ALA A 199 6.26 3.11 1.87
CA ALA A 199 6.72 3.72 3.11
C ALA A 199 8.05 3.12 3.59
N SER A 200 8.22 1.81 3.49
CA SER A 200 9.46 1.11 3.86
C SER A 200 10.62 1.44 2.92
N ALA A 201 10.39 1.49 1.61
CA ALA A 201 11.41 1.84 0.61
C ALA A 201 11.93 3.28 0.74
N ALA A 202 11.12 4.19 1.29
CA ALA A 202 11.59 5.53 1.63
C ALA A 202 12.75 5.51 2.63
N ARG A 203 12.74 4.57 3.58
CA ARG A 203 13.74 4.41 4.64
C ARG A 203 14.83 3.37 4.34
N ARG A 204 14.58 2.47 3.39
CA ARG A 204 15.42 1.29 3.09
C ARG A 204 15.77 1.25 1.60
N PRO A 205 16.96 1.74 1.20
CA PRO A 205 17.37 1.80 -0.21
C PRO A 205 17.25 0.48 -0.96
N GLU A 206 17.51 -0.64 -0.30
CA GLU A 206 17.45 -2.00 -0.83
C GLU A 206 16.04 -2.45 -1.29
N LEU A 207 14.98 -1.75 -0.87
CA LEU A 207 13.61 -2.00 -1.32
C LEU A 207 13.16 -1.10 -2.48
N ARG A 208 13.92 -0.04 -2.79
CA ARG A 208 13.54 0.96 -3.79
C ARG A 208 13.43 0.39 -5.19
N ASP A 209 14.30 -0.56 -5.54
CA ASP A 209 14.26 -1.20 -6.85
C ASP A 209 12.99 -2.01 -7.08
N GLY A 210 12.50 -2.72 -6.05
CA GLY A 210 11.25 -3.46 -6.15
C GLY A 210 10.06 -2.51 -6.39
N VAL A 211 9.96 -1.42 -5.61
CA VAL A 211 8.91 -0.41 -5.78
C VAL A 211 8.99 0.26 -7.16
N ARG A 212 10.20 0.60 -7.61
CA ARG A 212 10.42 1.18 -8.94
C ARG A 212 9.97 0.25 -10.07
N ARG A 213 10.31 -1.05 -9.99
CA ARG A 213 9.90 -2.05 -10.99
C ARG A 213 8.38 -2.21 -11.01
N ALA A 214 7.76 -2.36 -9.85
CA ALA A 214 6.31 -2.41 -9.71
C ALA A 214 5.61 -1.20 -10.34
N HIS A 215 6.11 0.01 -10.07
CA HIS A 215 5.61 1.23 -10.69
C HIS A 215 5.78 1.24 -12.21
N GLU A 216 6.94 0.79 -12.72
CA GLU A 216 7.18 0.78 -14.16
C GLU A 216 6.30 -0.25 -14.87
N ASP A 217 6.16 -1.46 -14.33
CA ASP A 217 5.29 -2.48 -14.90
C ASP A 217 3.82 -2.00 -14.96
N TRP A 218 3.38 -1.28 -13.93
CA TRP A 218 2.06 -0.66 -13.88
C TRP A 218 1.92 0.49 -14.88
N ARG A 219 2.95 1.33 -14.99
CA ARG A 219 3.03 2.41 -15.97
C ARG A 219 2.96 1.89 -17.39
N GLU A 220 3.72 0.85 -17.73
CA GLU A 220 3.74 0.26 -19.07
C GLU A 220 2.37 -0.27 -19.46
N LEU A 221 1.64 -0.91 -18.53
CA LEU A 221 0.29 -1.38 -18.80
C LEU A 221 -0.66 -0.22 -19.14
N VAL A 222 -0.67 0.84 -18.32
CA VAL A 222 -1.55 2.00 -18.54
C VAL A 222 -1.14 2.80 -19.77
N LEU A 223 0.17 2.95 -20.01
CA LEU A 223 0.72 3.64 -21.17
C LEU A 223 0.33 2.93 -22.46
N GLY A 224 0.42 1.59 -22.53
CA GLY A 224 0.01 0.83 -23.71
C GLY A 224 -1.47 1.02 -24.05
N ILE A 225 -2.34 1.13 -23.04
CA ILE A 225 -3.76 1.47 -23.25
C ILE A 225 -3.88 2.91 -23.77
N ALA A 226 -3.20 3.87 -23.14
CA ALA A 226 -3.24 5.28 -23.54
C ALA A 226 -2.74 5.49 -24.99
N GLU A 227 -1.64 4.86 -25.37
CA GLU A 227 -1.08 4.92 -26.73
C GLU A 227 -2.06 4.34 -27.75
N SER A 228 -2.69 3.21 -27.42
CA SER A 228 -3.71 2.62 -28.30
C SER A 228 -4.93 3.53 -28.49
N GLY A 229 -5.37 4.23 -27.44
CA GLY A 229 -6.49 5.19 -27.53
C GLY A 229 -6.12 6.47 -28.27
N VAL A 230 -4.88 6.95 -28.18
CA VAL A 230 -4.40 8.07 -29.01
C VAL A 230 -4.34 7.66 -30.48
N ALA A 231 -3.80 6.47 -30.78
CA ALA A 231 -3.73 5.96 -32.15
C ALA A 231 -5.12 5.75 -32.78
N ALA A 232 -6.10 5.31 -31.98
CA ALA A 232 -7.49 5.15 -32.41
C ALA A 232 -8.29 6.47 -32.46
N GLY A 233 -7.75 7.57 -31.94
CA GLY A 233 -8.45 8.86 -31.84
C GLY A 233 -9.50 8.95 -30.71
N THR A 234 -9.64 7.91 -29.90
CA THR A 234 -10.50 7.86 -28.70
C THR A 234 -10.00 8.80 -27.60
N PHE A 235 -8.67 8.95 -27.48
CA PHE A 235 -8.03 9.83 -26.50
C PHE A 235 -7.37 11.02 -27.18
N VAL A 236 -7.62 12.22 -26.65
CA VAL A 236 -6.92 13.45 -27.03
C VAL A 236 -6.35 14.09 -25.76
N PRO A 237 -5.17 13.64 -25.29
CA PRO A 237 -4.60 14.09 -24.04
C PRO A 237 -4.43 15.61 -23.99
N VAL A 238 -4.82 16.20 -22.86
CA VAL A 238 -4.70 17.66 -22.62
C VAL A 238 -3.29 18.08 -22.20
N VAL A 239 -2.46 17.09 -21.89
CA VAL A 239 -1.04 17.18 -21.55
C VAL A 239 -0.28 16.10 -22.33
N SER A 240 1.06 16.08 -22.26
CA SER A 240 1.82 14.96 -22.84
C SER A 240 1.34 13.62 -22.27
N ILE A 241 1.28 12.58 -23.10
CA ILE A 241 0.78 11.25 -22.71
C ILE A 241 1.48 10.70 -21.45
N ASP A 242 2.78 10.93 -21.30
CA ASP A 242 3.57 10.53 -20.13
C ASP A 242 3.09 11.19 -18.83
N VAL A 243 2.79 12.50 -18.87
CA VAL A 243 2.22 13.25 -17.73
C VAL A 243 0.78 12.80 -17.45
N ALA A 244 -0.01 12.53 -18.49
CA ALA A 244 -1.38 12.03 -18.33
C ALA A 244 -1.38 10.67 -17.61
N VAL A 245 -0.55 9.72 -18.08
CA VAL A 245 -0.40 8.41 -17.44
C VAL A 245 0.09 8.55 -16.00
N ARG A 246 1.16 9.34 -15.74
CA ARG A 246 1.62 9.58 -14.35
C ARG A 246 0.53 10.17 -13.46
N SER A 247 -0.31 11.06 -13.99
CA SER A 247 -1.42 11.65 -13.23
C SER A 247 -2.46 10.60 -12.83
N VAL A 248 -2.76 9.67 -13.74
CA VAL A 248 -3.62 8.52 -13.46
C VAL A 248 -3.00 7.63 -12.38
N LEU A 249 -1.71 7.28 -12.50
CA LEU A 249 -1.03 6.45 -11.50
C LEU A 249 -0.99 7.13 -10.12
N ALA A 250 -0.73 8.43 -10.07
CA ALA A 250 -0.76 9.19 -8.83
C ALA A 250 -2.15 9.21 -8.18
N ALA A 251 -3.23 9.18 -8.97
CA ALA A 251 -4.59 9.00 -8.45
C ALA A 251 -4.80 7.60 -7.88
N VAL A 252 -4.27 6.56 -8.52
CA VAL A 252 -4.28 5.19 -7.98
C VAL A 252 -3.57 5.14 -6.62
N ASP A 253 -2.35 5.68 -6.53
CA ASP A 253 -1.59 5.72 -5.27
C ASP A 253 -2.32 6.48 -4.17
N GLY A 254 -2.94 7.62 -4.51
CA GLY A 254 -3.77 8.39 -3.59
C GLY A 254 -4.98 7.60 -3.07
N CYS A 255 -5.63 6.85 -3.94
CA CYS A 255 -6.73 5.96 -3.57
C CYS A 255 -6.25 4.79 -2.70
N ASP A 256 -5.12 4.16 -3.05
CA ASP A 256 -4.52 3.08 -2.26
C ASP A 256 -4.20 3.54 -0.84
N MET A 257 -3.61 4.73 -0.69
CA MET A 257 -3.35 5.33 0.62
C MET A 257 -4.64 5.56 1.41
N ALA A 258 -5.68 6.11 0.77
CA ALA A 258 -6.95 6.41 1.44
C ALA A 258 -7.67 5.14 1.94
N VAL A 259 -7.65 4.07 1.14
CA VAL A 259 -8.14 2.74 1.54
C VAL A 259 -7.29 2.22 2.70
N ALA A 260 -5.96 2.18 2.55
CA ALA A 260 -5.04 1.66 3.57
C ALA A 260 -5.19 2.38 4.92
N SER A 261 -5.40 3.70 4.92
CA SER A 261 -5.59 4.49 6.14
C SER A 261 -7.00 4.41 6.73
N GLY A 262 -7.93 3.66 6.11
CA GLY A 262 -9.30 3.52 6.60
C GLY A 262 -10.13 4.80 6.46
N SER A 263 -9.84 5.65 5.47
CA SER A 263 -10.57 6.90 5.24
C SER A 263 -12.03 6.72 4.80
N GLY A 264 -12.52 5.47 4.72
CA GLY A 264 -13.87 5.13 4.28
C GLY A 264 -14.03 5.05 2.76
N MET A 265 -12.93 5.04 2.00
CA MET A 265 -12.97 4.87 0.55
C MET A 265 -13.35 3.42 0.21
N GLY A 266 -14.53 3.24 -0.40
CA GLY A 266 -14.96 1.96 -0.96
C GLY A 266 -14.65 1.81 -2.44
N ALA A 267 -14.94 0.64 -3.01
CA ALA A 267 -14.71 0.30 -4.42
C ALA A 267 -15.26 1.34 -5.41
N GLU A 268 -16.50 1.81 -5.18
CA GLU A 268 -17.13 2.81 -6.05
C GLU A 268 -16.35 4.14 -6.08
N GLY A 269 -15.96 4.64 -4.90
CA GLY A 269 -15.17 5.87 -4.79
C GLY A 269 -13.78 5.71 -5.38
N TYR A 270 -13.16 4.55 -5.17
CA TYR A 270 -11.86 4.18 -5.73
C TYR A 270 -11.89 4.26 -7.26
N ALA A 271 -12.87 3.58 -7.89
CA ALA A 271 -13.04 3.59 -9.34
C ALA A 271 -13.39 4.98 -9.87
N ALA A 272 -14.30 5.70 -9.22
CA ALA A 272 -14.76 7.01 -9.66
C ALA A 272 -13.63 8.03 -9.76
N VAL A 273 -12.73 8.08 -8.77
CA VAL A 273 -11.58 9.01 -8.75
C VAL A 273 -10.63 8.71 -9.90
N ILE A 274 -10.30 7.44 -10.13
CA ILE A 274 -9.34 7.04 -11.17
C ILE A 274 -9.94 7.30 -12.56
N LEU A 275 -11.19 6.90 -12.80
CA LEU A 275 -11.88 7.13 -14.08
C LEU A 275 -12.07 8.61 -14.38
N ALA A 276 -12.47 9.42 -13.39
CA ALA A 276 -12.60 10.86 -13.57
C ALA A 276 -11.26 11.52 -13.90
N THR A 277 -10.18 11.09 -13.22
CA THR A 277 -8.82 11.57 -13.50
C THR A 277 -8.42 11.21 -14.93
N ALA A 278 -8.53 9.93 -15.31
CA ALA A 278 -8.18 9.44 -16.64
C ALA A 278 -8.97 10.13 -17.75
N ARG A 279 -10.31 10.24 -17.60
CA ARG A 279 -11.18 10.93 -18.55
C ARG A 279 -10.74 12.38 -18.77
N SER A 280 -10.34 13.06 -17.70
CA SER A 280 -9.91 14.46 -17.75
C SER A 280 -8.53 14.63 -18.41
N VAL A 281 -7.53 13.84 -18.01
CA VAL A 281 -6.15 14.04 -18.49
C VAL A 281 -5.87 13.40 -19.85
N LEU A 282 -6.57 12.31 -20.19
CA LEU A 282 -6.49 11.65 -21.51
C LEU A 282 -7.44 12.28 -22.54
N GLY A 283 -8.35 13.17 -22.11
CA GLY A 283 -9.31 13.84 -23.00
C GLY A 283 -10.14 12.84 -23.80
N VAL A 284 -10.79 11.92 -23.10
CA VAL A 284 -11.61 10.86 -23.70
C VAL A 284 -12.79 11.50 -24.41
N ARG A 285 -13.00 11.13 -25.68
CA ARG A 285 -14.16 11.56 -26.47
C ARG A 285 -15.33 10.60 -26.25
N ASP A 286 -16.53 11.14 -26.07
CA ASP A 286 -17.78 10.37 -26.08
C ASP A 286 -18.18 9.98 -27.51
#